data_AF-A0A9D6S583-F1
#
_entry.id   AF-A0A9D6S583-F1
#
_cell.length_a   1.000
_cell.length_b   1.000
_cell.length_c   1.000
_cell.angle_alpha   90.00
_cell.angle_beta   90.00
_cell.angle_gamma   90.00
#
_symmetry.space_group_name_H-M   'P 1'
#
loop_
_entity.id
_entity.type
_entity.pdbx_description
1 polymer ?
#
loop_
_entity_poly.entity_id
_entity_poly.type
_entity_poly.pdbx_seq_one_letter_code
_entity_poly.pdbx_strand_id
1 'polypeptide(L)'
;MRGARDNEWLEETLAQLWYRHFPDVPQRNDVRIQFGRGARTRLGSIKWGRKPVQHPDGTLQKRSIITITGHFRDPAIPDDVVQGVIAHELVHYAHGFSSPNPQLYRHPHHGGVVDRELKKRGLGEILRSGNHWLKQHWAPYLRTHRT
;
A
#
# COMPACT_ATOMS: atom_id res chain seq x y z
N MET A 1 -1.92 24.29 8.09
CA MET A 1 -2.96 23.26 7.89
C MET A 1 -2.33 22.15 7.07
N ARG A 2 -2.32 20.89 7.52
CA ARG A 2 -2.00 19.78 6.61
C ARG A 2 -3.20 19.65 5.66
N GLY A 3 -2.96 19.77 4.36
CA GLY A 3 -4.01 19.63 3.34
C GLY A 3 -4.70 18.26 3.42
N ALA A 4 -5.90 18.16 2.87
CA ALA A 4 -6.61 16.88 2.80
C ALA A 4 -5.80 15.88 1.97
N ARG A 5 -5.68 14.63 2.43
CA ARG A 5 -5.08 13.57 1.61
C ARG A 5 -6.09 13.11 0.56
N ASP A 6 -5.69 13.20 -0.70
CA ASP A 6 -6.44 12.74 -1.85
C ASP A 6 -5.67 11.68 -2.65
N ASN A 7 -6.17 11.34 -3.83
CA ASN A 7 -5.53 10.32 -4.64
C ASN A 7 -4.18 10.80 -5.21
N GLU A 8 -4.01 12.11 -5.44
CA GLU A 8 -2.74 12.68 -5.89
C GLU A 8 -1.67 12.49 -4.80
N TRP A 9 -2.01 12.80 -3.55
CA TRP A 9 -1.14 12.52 -2.41
C TRP A 9 -0.76 11.03 -2.29
N LEU A 10 -1.69 10.11 -2.58
CA LEU A 10 -1.39 8.67 -2.59
C LEU A 10 -0.42 8.29 -3.71
N GLU A 11 -0.60 8.84 -4.90
CA GLU A 11 0.27 8.59 -6.06
C GLU A 11 1.69 9.09 -5.79
N GLU A 12 1.83 10.31 -5.24
CA GLU A 12 3.12 10.86 -4.83
C GLU A 12 3.78 10.02 -3.74
N THR A 13 3.02 9.62 -2.72
CA THR A 13 3.53 8.78 -1.61
C THR A 13 3.98 7.42 -2.11
N LEU A 14 3.21 6.79 -3.00
CA LEU A 14 3.58 5.53 -3.64
C LEU A 14 4.88 5.69 -4.43
N ALA A 15 5.00 6.73 -5.25
CA ALA A 15 6.17 6.99 -6.07
C ALA A 15 7.43 7.22 -5.22
N GLN A 16 7.32 8.01 -4.14
CA GLN A 16 8.42 8.23 -3.19
C GLN A 16 8.86 6.95 -2.49
N LEU A 17 7.91 6.16 -1.99
CA LEU A 17 8.22 4.88 -1.33
C LEU A 17 8.88 3.91 -2.32
N TRP A 18 8.36 3.80 -3.54
CA TRP A 18 8.93 2.93 -4.56
C TRP A 18 10.35 3.34 -4.92
N TYR A 19 10.56 4.61 -5.27
CA TYR A 19 11.87 5.13 -5.65
C TYR A 19 12.93 4.91 -4.57
N ARG A 20 12.57 5.15 -3.30
CA ARG A 20 13.53 5.10 -2.19
C ARG A 20 13.79 3.69 -1.66
N HIS A 21 12.76 2.84 -1.61
CA HIS A 21 12.82 1.56 -0.89
C HIS A 21 12.65 0.33 -1.78
N PHE A 22 12.21 0.51 -3.03
CA PHE A 22 12.01 -0.56 -4.01
C PHE A 22 12.70 -0.27 -5.36
N PRO A 23 13.93 0.29 -5.40
CA PRO A 23 14.60 0.63 -6.66
C PRO A 23 14.92 -0.62 -7.51
N ASP A 24 15.01 -1.79 -6.88
CA ASP A 24 15.24 -3.10 -7.49
C ASP A 24 13.96 -3.73 -8.07
N VAL A 25 12.78 -3.23 -7.72
CA VAL A 25 11.51 -3.84 -8.13
C VAL A 25 11.03 -3.20 -9.43
N PRO A 26 11.04 -3.93 -10.55
CA PRO A 26 10.60 -3.38 -11.83
C PRO A 26 9.09 -3.17 -11.84
N GLN A 27 8.64 -2.00 -12.30
CA GLN A 27 7.24 -1.73 -12.58
C GLN A 27 6.87 -2.29 -13.96
N ARG A 28 6.51 -3.58 -14.00
CA ARG A 28 6.24 -4.33 -15.25
C ARG A 28 4.85 -4.11 -15.85
N ASN A 29 3.96 -3.48 -15.11
CA ASN A 29 2.61 -3.12 -15.52
C ASN A 29 2.18 -1.81 -14.86
N ASP A 30 1.07 -1.23 -15.31
CA ASP A 30 0.48 -0.06 -14.68
C ASP A 30 0.02 -0.39 -13.24
N VAL A 31 0.58 0.32 -12.26
CA VAL A 31 0.23 0.20 -10.84
C VAL A 31 -0.49 1.46 -10.42
N ARG A 32 -1.74 1.31 -9.97
CA ARG A 32 -2.58 2.41 -9.53
C ARG A 32 -2.85 2.31 -8.05
N ILE A 33 -2.96 3.45 -7.39
CA ILE A 33 -3.33 3.55 -5.99
C ILE A 33 -4.51 4.49 -5.82
N GLN A 34 -5.43 4.15 -4.92
CA GLN A 34 -6.62 4.95 -4.67
C GLN A 34 -7.15 4.74 -3.26
N PHE A 35 -7.86 5.73 -2.73
CA PHE A 35 -8.70 5.51 -1.56
C PHE A 35 -9.97 4.73 -1.94
N GLY A 36 -10.30 3.72 -1.14
CA GLY A 36 -11.56 3.00 -1.19
C GLY A 36 -12.58 3.53 -0.17
N ARG A 37 -13.54 2.68 0.18
CA ARG A 37 -14.47 2.93 1.30
C ARG A 37 -13.71 2.92 2.64
N GLY A 38 -14.28 3.53 3.67
CA GLY A 38 -13.74 3.48 5.03
C GLY A 38 -13.87 2.06 5.61
N ALA A 39 -12.86 1.23 5.38
CA ALA A 39 -12.77 -0.11 5.91
C ALA A 39 -12.11 -0.10 7.30
N ARG A 40 -12.72 -0.80 8.26
CA ARG A 40 -12.28 -0.85 9.66
C ARG A 40 -11.15 -1.84 9.92
N THR A 41 -11.07 -2.92 9.13
CA THR A 41 -10.16 -4.05 9.38
C THR A 41 -9.13 -4.27 8.28
N ARG A 42 -9.49 -4.01 7.02
CA ARG A 42 -8.58 -4.11 5.87
C ARG A 42 -8.12 -2.71 5.48
N LEU A 43 -6.95 -2.33 5.97
CA LEU A 43 -6.41 -0.97 5.80
C LEU A 43 -5.82 -0.75 4.40
N GLY A 44 -5.33 -1.82 3.76
CA GLY A 44 -4.82 -1.85 2.40
C GLY A 44 -5.19 -3.15 1.69
N SER A 45 -5.13 -3.14 0.35
CA SER A 45 -5.10 -4.36 -0.46
C SER A 45 -4.60 -4.09 -1.86
N ILE A 46 -3.89 -5.05 -2.45
CA ILE A 46 -3.56 -5.08 -3.87
C ILE A 46 -4.34 -6.17 -4.63
N LYS A 47 -4.88 -5.82 -5.80
CA LYS A 47 -5.63 -6.74 -6.67
C LYS A 47 -5.36 -6.49 -8.14
N TRP A 48 -5.58 -7.50 -8.97
CA TRP A 48 -5.68 -7.29 -10.41
C TRP A 48 -6.90 -6.45 -10.78
N GLY A 49 -6.69 -5.49 -11.69
CA GLY A 49 -7.75 -4.80 -12.40
C GLY A 49 -8.58 -5.79 -13.22
N ARG A 50 -9.88 -5.49 -13.37
CA ARG A 50 -10.82 -6.38 -14.06
C ARG A 50 -10.56 -6.49 -15.56
N LYS A 51 -10.26 -5.36 -16.19
CA LYS A 51 -10.04 -5.27 -17.64
C LYS A 51 -8.56 -5.01 -17.93
N PRO A 52 -7.95 -5.71 -18.90
CA PRO A 52 -6.66 -5.32 -19.44
C PRO A 52 -6.74 -3.93 -20.08
N VAL A 53 -5.61 -3.24 -20.10
CA VAL A 53 -5.44 -1.96 -20.77
C VAL A 53 -4.22 -2.00 -21.67
N GLN A 54 -4.21 -1.13 -22.67
CA GLN A 54 -3.07 -1.01 -23.57
C GLN A 54 -1.87 -0.46 -22.80
N HIS A 55 -0.78 -1.22 -22.82
CA HIS A 55 0.52 -0.84 -22.30
C HIS A 55 1.27 -0.04 -23.39
N PRO A 56 2.23 0.84 -23.02
CA PRO A 56 2.97 1.65 -24.00
C PRO A 56 3.72 0.85 -25.07
N ASP A 57 4.04 -0.43 -24.81
CA ASP A 57 4.64 -1.34 -25.79
C ASP A 57 3.63 -1.97 -26.78
N GLY A 58 2.35 -1.58 -26.69
CA GLY A 58 1.26 -2.08 -27.54
C GLY A 58 0.57 -3.35 -27.02
N THR A 59 1.04 -3.96 -25.94
CA THR A 59 0.45 -5.18 -25.36
C THR A 59 -0.76 -4.86 -24.47
N LEU A 60 -1.69 -5.82 -24.30
CA LEU A 60 -2.79 -5.70 -23.34
C LEU A 60 -2.40 -6.33 -22.00
N GLN A 61 -2.37 -5.54 -20.93
CA GLN A 61 -1.98 -6.01 -19.60
C GLN A 61 -2.99 -5.60 -18.53
N LYS A 62 -3.16 -6.45 -17.50
CA LYS A 62 -3.95 -6.07 -16.32
C LYS A 62 -3.15 -5.10 -15.46
N ARG A 63 -3.86 -4.13 -14.88
CA ARG A 63 -3.31 -3.21 -13.88
C ARG A 63 -3.22 -3.88 -12.51
N SER A 64 -2.25 -3.49 -11.70
CA SER A 64 -2.26 -3.77 -10.26
C SER A 64 -2.91 -2.58 -9.55
N ILE A 65 -3.95 -2.83 -8.76
CA ILE A 65 -4.72 -1.79 -8.08
C ILE A 65 -4.51 -1.93 -6.58
N ILE A 66 -3.79 -0.99 -6.00
CA ILE A 66 -3.65 -0.79 -4.56
C ILE A 66 -4.83 0.06 -4.08
N THR A 67 -5.55 -0.41 -3.07
CA THR A 67 -6.66 0.32 -2.46
C THR A 67 -6.37 0.52 -0.98
N ILE A 68 -6.37 1.77 -0.54
CA ILE A 68 -6.17 2.18 0.86
C ILE A 68 -7.53 2.53 1.47
N THR A 69 -7.73 2.22 2.75
CA THR A 69 -8.98 2.55 3.45
C THR A 69 -9.29 4.05 3.38
N GLY A 70 -10.55 4.42 3.12
CA GLY A 70 -10.97 5.82 3.01
C GLY A 70 -10.79 6.63 4.31
N HIS A 71 -10.69 5.95 5.46
CA HIS A 71 -10.37 6.62 6.74
C HIS A 71 -9.03 7.35 6.71
N PHE A 72 -8.08 6.89 5.90
CA PHE A 72 -6.72 7.45 5.84
C PHE A 72 -6.66 8.81 5.15
N ARG A 73 -7.79 9.29 4.60
CA ARG A 73 -7.95 10.69 4.13
C ARG A 73 -7.85 11.70 5.28
N ASP A 74 -8.19 11.29 6.49
CA ASP A 74 -8.16 12.15 7.68
C ASP A 74 -6.70 12.45 8.09
N PRO A 75 -6.29 13.73 8.10
CA PRO A 75 -4.95 14.12 8.52
C PRO A 75 -4.65 13.85 10.01
N ALA A 76 -5.65 13.52 10.84
CA ALA A 76 -5.45 13.08 12.22
C ALA A 76 -4.76 11.70 12.30
N ILE A 77 -4.86 10.88 11.25
CA ILE A 77 -4.08 9.65 11.12
C ILE A 77 -2.68 10.03 10.66
N PRO A 78 -1.59 9.62 11.33
CA PRO A 78 -0.22 9.96 10.92
C PRO A 78 0.17 9.43 9.55
N ASP A 79 1.07 10.15 8.85
CA ASP A 79 1.57 9.74 7.54
C ASP A 79 2.24 8.36 7.58
N ASP A 80 3.02 8.06 8.62
CA ASP A 80 3.68 6.76 8.82
C ASP A 80 2.71 5.57 8.80
N VAL A 81 1.48 5.75 9.32
CA VAL A 81 0.45 4.70 9.30
C VAL A 81 0.05 4.40 7.87
N VAL A 82 -0.16 5.45 7.07
CA VAL A 82 -0.57 5.33 5.67
C VAL A 82 0.58 4.78 4.82
N GLN A 83 1.79 5.33 4.99
CA GLN A 83 3.00 4.88 4.31
C GLN A 83 3.32 3.42 4.61
N GLY A 84 3.18 2.99 5.87
CA GLY A 84 3.38 1.61 6.27
C GLY A 84 2.44 0.64 5.56
N VAL A 85 1.17 1.02 5.37
CA VAL A 85 0.20 0.23 4.60
C VAL A 85 0.52 0.25 3.10
N ILE A 86 0.88 1.39 2.51
CA ILE A 86 1.28 1.44 1.09
C ILE A 86 2.51 0.56 0.84
N ALA A 87 3.52 0.65 1.70
CA ALA A 87 4.73 -0.16 1.59
C ALA A 87 4.44 -1.65 1.75
N HIS A 88 3.49 -2.02 2.61
CA HIS A 88 3.02 -3.40 2.76
C HIS A 88 2.45 -3.94 1.44
N GLU A 89 1.60 -3.16 0.76
CA GLU A 89 1.06 -3.54 -0.54
C GLU A 89 2.13 -3.56 -1.64
N LEU A 90 3.16 -2.71 -1.56
CA LEU A 90 4.32 -2.77 -2.45
C LEU A 90 5.15 -4.04 -2.26
N VAL A 91 5.29 -4.54 -1.03
CA VAL A 91 5.93 -5.84 -0.79
C VAL A 91 5.12 -6.97 -1.43
N HIS A 92 3.79 -6.91 -1.37
CA HIS A 92 2.96 -7.88 -2.11
C HIS A 92 3.24 -7.85 -3.61
N TYR A 93 3.31 -6.65 -4.20
CA TYR A 93 3.68 -6.49 -5.61
C TYR A 93 5.08 -7.05 -5.91
N ALA A 94 6.08 -6.71 -5.09
CA ALA A 94 7.46 -7.18 -5.24
C ALA A 94 7.56 -8.70 -5.15
N HIS A 95 6.75 -9.33 -4.31
CA HIS A 95 6.70 -10.78 -4.11
C HIS A 95 5.86 -11.53 -5.16
N GLY A 96 5.33 -10.85 -6.19
CA GLY A 96 4.56 -11.47 -7.26
C GLY A 96 3.04 -11.51 -7.02
N PHE A 97 2.52 -11.01 -5.90
CA PHE A 97 1.08 -11.06 -5.61
C PHE A 97 0.34 -9.95 -6.35
N SER A 98 -0.67 -10.33 -7.14
CA SER A 98 -1.43 -9.39 -7.98
C SER A 98 -0.53 -8.52 -8.87
N SER A 99 0.58 -9.10 -9.35
CA SER A 99 1.58 -8.46 -10.19
C SER A 99 2.09 -9.45 -11.25
N PRO A 100 2.72 -8.99 -12.34
CA PRO A 100 3.34 -9.87 -13.33
C PRO A 100 4.74 -10.34 -12.88
N ASN A 101 5.21 -9.97 -11.69
CA ASN A 101 6.50 -10.42 -11.17
C ASN A 101 6.44 -11.91 -10.80
N PRO A 102 7.57 -12.63 -10.85
CA PRO A 102 7.65 -13.99 -10.36
C PRO A 102 7.20 -14.08 -8.90
N GLN A 103 6.36 -15.08 -8.60
CA GLN A 103 5.87 -15.29 -7.24
C GLN A 103 6.97 -15.91 -6.38
N LEU A 104 7.45 -15.16 -5.39
CA LEU A 104 8.57 -15.57 -4.52
C LEU A 104 8.14 -16.49 -3.37
N TYR A 105 6.86 -16.44 -2.99
CA TYR A 105 6.32 -17.20 -1.87
C TYR A 105 4.94 -17.77 -2.20
N ARG A 106 4.65 -18.98 -1.72
CA ARG A 106 3.30 -19.57 -1.85
C ARG A 106 2.22 -18.75 -1.14
N HIS A 107 2.55 -18.20 0.03
CA HIS A 107 1.61 -17.44 0.86
C HIS A 107 2.19 -16.07 1.23
N PRO A 108 1.39 -14.99 1.12
CA PRO A 108 1.90 -13.62 1.17
C PRO A 108 2.44 -13.17 2.53
N HIS A 109 2.01 -13.79 3.65
CA HIS A 109 2.43 -13.37 5.00
C HIS A 109 3.11 -14.47 5.82
N HIS A 110 3.25 -15.68 5.26
CA HIS A 110 3.73 -16.83 6.04
C HIS A 110 5.13 -16.59 6.59
N GLY A 111 5.32 -16.80 7.90
CA GLY A 111 6.60 -16.56 8.57
C GLY A 111 7.04 -15.10 8.64
N GLY A 112 6.11 -14.13 8.52
CA GLY A 112 6.44 -12.71 8.63
C GLY A 112 7.28 -12.18 7.47
N VAL A 113 7.19 -12.79 6.29
CA VAL A 113 7.96 -12.40 5.09
C VAL A 113 7.79 -10.92 4.75
N VAL A 114 6.58 -10.37 4.89
CA VAL A 114 6.33 -8.95 4.60
C VAL A 114 7.08 -8.04 5.56
N ASP A 115 6.90 -8.24 6.86
CA ASP A 115 7.55 -7.42 7.89
C ASP A 115 9.08 -7.50 7.83
N ARG A 116 9.62 -8.68 7.49
CA ARG A 116 11.06 -8.84 7.28
C ARG A 116 11.55 -8.09 6.05
N GLU A 117 10.78 -8.13 4.96
CA GLU A 117 11.13 -7.40 3.73
C GLU A 117 11.06 -5.88 3.95
N LEU A 118 10.01 -5.37 4.60
CA LEU A 118 9.95 -3.96 5.04
C LEU A 118 11.14 -3.59 5.94
N LYS A 119 11.44 -4.48 6.90
CA LYS A 119 12.68 -4.56 7.69
C LYS A 119 13.92 -4.20 6.88
N LYS A 120 14.19 -5.11 5.95
CA LYS A 120 15.37 -5.13 5.07
C LYS A 120 15.45 -3.90 4.17
N ARG A 121 14.30 -3.36 3.75
CA ARG A 121 14.20 -2.17 2.89
C ARG A 121 14.31 -0.84 3.64
N GLY A 122 14.63 -0.86 4.94
CA GLY A 122 14.84 0.35 5.73
C GLY A 122 13.54 1.02 6.22
N LEU A 123 12.39 0.34 6.14
CA LEU A 123 11.08 0.84 6.56
C LEU A 123 10.74 0.43 8.01
N GLY A 124 11.75 0.04 8.79
CA GLY A 124 11.56 -0.48 10.14
C GLY A 124 11.00 0.55 11.13
N GLU A 125 11.39 1.82 11.03
CA GLU A 125 10.81 2.90 11.86
C GLU A 125 9.33 3.11 11.53
N ILE A 126 9.00 3.32 10.25
CA ILE A 126 7.63 3.52 9.74
C ILE A 126 6.73 2.35 10.17
N LEU A 127 7.20 1.11 10.04
CA LEU A 127 6.44 -0.06 10.48
C LEU A 127 6.19 -0.04 11.99
N ARG A 128 7.18 0.35 12.80
CA ARG A 128 7.02 0.40 14.26
C ARG A 128 6.11 1.53 14.71
N SER A 129 6.30 2.75 14.21
CA SER A 129 5.48 3.92 14.56
C SER A 129 4.04 3.72 14.09
N GLY A 130 3.83 3.24 12.87
CA GLY A 130 2.52 2.94 12.32
C GLY A 130 1.77 1.87 13.12
N ASN A 131 2.42 0.75 13.44
CA ASN A 131 1.82 -0.32 14.24
C ASN A 131 1.53 0.13 15.68
N HIS A 132 2.43 0.92 16.27
CA HIS A 132 2.20 1.50 17.59
C HIS A 132 0.96 2.39 17.59
N TRP A 133 0.84 3.29 16.62
CA TRP A 133 -0.31 4.17 16.52
C TRP A 133 -1.61 3.39 16.31
N LEU A 134 -1.62 2.41 15.39
CA LEU A 134 -2.80 1.58 15.15
C LEU A 134 -3.25 0.84 16.42
N LYS A 135 -2.29 0.29 17.19
CA LYS A 135 -2.59 -0.41 18.44
C LYS A 135 -3.24 0.51 19.49
N GLN A 136 -2.78 1.75 19.60
CA GLN A 136 -3.22 2.67 20.65
C GLN A 136 -4.46 3.48 20.26
N HIS A 137 -4.57 3.87 18.99
CA HIS A 137 -5.50 4.92 18.57
C HIS A 137 -6.57 4.45 17.58
N TRP A 138 -6.40 3.29 16.91
CA TRP A 138 -7.33 2.89 15.84
C TRP A 138 -8.75 2.61 16.34
N ALA A 139 -8.90 1.81 17.39
CA ALA A 139 -10.21 1.53 17.96
C ALA A 139 -10.91 2.79 18.51
N PRO A 140 -10.22 3.66 19.29
CA PRO A 140 -10.76 4.97 19.66
C PRO A 140 -11.18 5.83 18.45
N TYR A 141 -10.32 5.96 17.44
CA TYR A 141 -10.59 6.72 16.21
C TYR A 141 -11.85 6.21 15.49
N LEU A 142 -11.99 4.90 15.36
CA LEU A 142 -13.14 4.27 14.71
C LEU A 142 -14.47 4.41 15.46
N ARG A 143 -14.45 4.79 16.74
CA ARG A 143 -15.66 5.08 17.53
C ARG A 143 -16.18 6.49 17.26
N THR A 144 -15.29 7.43 17.00
CA THR A 144 -15.63 8.84 16.73
C THR A 144 -15.93 9.10 15.26
N HIS A 145 -15.42 8.26 14.34
CA HIS A 145 -15.60 8.39 12.90
C HIS A 145 -16.38 7.20 12.32
N ARG A 146 -17.67 7.12 12.65
CA ARG A 146 -18.57 6.11 12.08
C ARG A 146 -18.77 6.38 10.58
N THR A 147 -18.39 5.40 9.77
CA THR A 147 -18.72 5.29 8.33
C THR A 147 -20.06 4.63 8.11
#